data_AF-A0A011QCU8-F1
#
_entry.id   AF-A0A011QCU8-F1
#
_cell.length_a   1.000
_cell.length_b   1.000
_cell.length_c   1.000
_cell.angle_alpha   90.00
_cell.angle_beta   90.00
_cell.angle_gamma   90.00
#
_symmetry.space_group_name_H-M   'P 1'
#
loop_
_entity.id
_entity.type
_entity.pdbx_description
1 polymer ?
#
loop_
_entity_poly.entity_id
_entity_poly.type
_entity_poly.pdbx_seq_one_letter_code
_entity_poly.pdbx_strand_id
1 'polypeptide(L)'
;MKRTLYHILGVDSKASFQEIRLAYQTRLDALATRPTSDPNALGLLRHAYHTLSSPSSRSTYDASLLNAVARATKQRVVRDARSSGLWWLVLCAIILVVSGIVWTLRSSARPPLPLPASVGAPPPKVIEKATLQAEPDPSSSANASDALDAPTTTRSAVDVFSDVSPSIARIVATDRSSRTQAIIGSGVVIGSGTVVTNCHVVARAGPINARVGTDIYEATVTVADEELDLCLLSVPGLPAPAVDIGSVDSLRTGQRVYAVGAPYGFDLTISEGIVSSLRDVAAGTVIQTTAAVSPGSSGGGLFNLSGQLVGIVTFQHRYGQNLNFAHPADWIAQMRTRAPSLKAATPSPRPQTTDPLAPPLPRVGDSPDVLIVGSWWCIGGMSFPNGEFHFRSDGTFTAILPRRGDSGSYSVIGGKFVNFDIRGQHSSLVIQNITTTILVLKKADYSDWLTCSRK
;
A
#
# COMPACT_ATOMS: atom_id res chain seq x y z
N MET A 1 -5.13 27.57 -4.72
CA MET A 1 -4.07 26.63 -4.29
C MET A 1 -4.71 25.49 -3.53
N LYS A 2 -4.36 24.23 -3.82
CA LYS A 2 -4.80 23.10 -2.99
C LYS A 2 -4.19 23.27 -1.59
N ARG A 3 -4.99 23.07 -0.52
CA ARG A 3 -4.49 23.15 0.87
C ARG A 3 -3.47 22.03 1.09
N THR A 4 -2.28 22.38 1.56
CA THR A 4 -1.22 21.42 1.89
C THR A 4 -1.52 20.73 3.23
N LEU A 5 -0.86 19.60 3.51
CA LEU A 5 -0.98 18.92 4.80
C LEU A 5 -0.50 19.83 5.95
N TYR A 6 0.52 20.65 5.71
CA TYR A 6 0.99 21.69 6.64
C TYR A 6 -0.12 22.70 6.96
N HIS A 7 -0.86 23.15 5.94
CA HIS A 7 -2.00 24.04 6.13
C HIS A 7 -3.16 23.34 6.87
N ILE A 8 -3.41 22.06 6.60
CA ILE A 8 -4.44 21.28 7.28
C ILE A 8 -4.14 21.20 8.78
N LEU A 9 -2.89 20.95 9.17
CA LEU A 9 -2.46 20.94 10.57
C LEU A 9 -2.25 22.34 11.17
N GLY A 10 -2.04 23.36 10.35
CA GLY A 10 -1.76 24.72 10.80
C GLY A 10 -0.33 24.89 11.32
N VAL A 11 0.63 24.18 10.73
CA VAL A 11 2.06 24.19 11.14
C VAL A 11 2.95 24.58 9.97
N ASP A 12 4.11 25.15 10.27
CA ASP A 12 5.10 25.50 9.25
C ASP A 12 5.76 24.25 8.64
N SER A 13 6.24 24.37 7.40
CA SER A 13 7.03 23.35 6.71
C SER A 13 8.30 22.91 7.46
N LYS A 14 8.80 23.71 8.40
CA LYS A 14 9.96 23.43 9.27
C LYS A 14 9.59 22.98 10.68
N ALA A 15 8.30 22.86 11.00
CA ALA A 15 7.85 22.49 12.34
C ALA A 15 8.47 21.15 12.80
N SER A 16 8.91 21.10 14.04
CA SER A 16 9.42 19.90 14.70
C SER A 16 8.32 18.85 14.91
N PHE A 17 8.72 17.61 15.19
CA PHE A 17 7.77 16.54 15.52
C PHE A 17 6.85 16.92 16.70
N GLN A 18 7.40 17.61 17.71
CA GLN A 18 6.65 18.04 18.89
C GLN A 18 5.58 19.07 18.54
N GLU A 19 5.91 20.05 17.69
CA GLU A 19 4.98 21.08 17.23
C GLU A 19 3.87 20.48 16.35
N ILE A 20 4.20 19.52 15.49
CA ILE A 20 3.23 18.79 14.66
C ILE A 20 2.25 18.00 15.54
N ARG A 21 2.75 17.33 16.58
CA ARG A 21 1.92 16.58 17.54
C ARG A 21 1.01 17.50 18.34
N LEU A 22 1.53 18.62 18.84
CA LEU A 22 0.76 19.59 19.59
C LEU A 22 -0.36 20.19 18.72
N ALA A 23 -0.04 20.60 17.50
CA ALA A 23 -1.02 21.16 16.57
C ALA A 23 -2.13 20.16 16.19
N TYR A 24 -1.78 18.87 16.05
CA TYR A 24 -2.77 17.81 15.84
C TYR A 24 -3.74 17.70 17.02
N GLN A 25 -3.23 17.68 18.25
CA GLN A 25 -4.06 17.62 19.47
C GLN A 25 -4.98 18.84 19.57
N THR A 26 -4.44 20.05 19.40
CA THR A 26 -5.22 21.29 19.44
C THR A 26 -6.35 21.31 18.41
N ARG A 27 -6.09 20.83 17.19
CA ARG A 27 -7.12 20.72 16.13
C ARG A 27 -8.15 19.63 16.43
N LEU A 28 -7.73 18.52 17.02
CA LEU A 28 -8.63 17.44 17.41
C LEU A 28 -9.63 17.92 18.48
N ASP A 29 -9.16 18.66 19.47
CA ASP A 29 -9.99 19.25 20.53
C ASP A 29 -10.93 20.34 19.97
N ALA A 30 -10.46 21.13 19.01
CA ALA A 30 -11.28 22.12 18.32
C ALA A 30 -12.43 21.47 17.52
N LEU A 31 -12.18 20.33 16.87
CA LEU A 31 -13.21 19.57 16.14
C LEU A 31 -14.23 18.92 17.09
N ALA A 32 -13.80 18.52 18.28
CA ALA A 32 -14.69 17.96 19.31
C ALA A 32 -15.62 19.03 19.91
N THR A 33 -15.14 20.26 20.04
CA THR A 33 -15.89 21.38 20.65
C THR A 33 -16.72 22.19 19.64
N ARG A 34 -16.29 22.25 18.38
CA ARG A 34 -17.02 22.87 17.27
C ARG A 34 -16.99 21.95 16.05
N PRO A 35 -18.03 21.12 15.87
CA PRO A 35 -18.16 20.28 14.69
C PRO A 35 -18.15 21.11 13.41
N THR A 36 -17.41 20.64 12.41
CA THR A 36 -17.25 21.27 11.10
C THR A 36 -18.30 20.72 10.13
N SER A 37 -18.74 21.56 9.19
CA SER A 37 -19.65 21.14 8.10
C SER A 37 -18.99 20.23 7.06
N ASP A 38 -17.66 20.12 7.05
CA ASP A 38 -16.91 19.19 6.21
C ASP A 38 -16.82 17.79 6.88
N PRO A 39 -17.48 16.75 6.34
CA PRO A 39 -17.46 15.40 6.91
C PRO A 39 -16.07 14.74 6.83
N ASN A 40 -15.17 15.23 5.98
CA ASN A 40 -13.84 14.67 5.78
C ASN A 40 -12.77 15.32 6.67
N ALA A 41 -13.11 16.36 7.42
CA ALA A 41 -12.14 17.16 8.16
C ALA A 41 -11.30 16.34 9.16
N LEU A 42 -11.92 15.37 9.85
CA LEU A 42 -11.22 14.50 10.81
C LEU A 42 -10.27 13.53 10.10
N GLY A 43 -10.69 12.98 8.96
CA GLY A 43 -9.86 12.09 8.14
C GLY A 43 -8.65 12.83 7.57
N LEU A 44 -8.86 14.03 7.04
CA LEU A 44 -7.80 14.90 6.53
C LEU A 44 -6.81 15.32 7.63
N LEU A 45 -7.31 15.62 8.83
CA LEU A 45 -6.46 15.96 9.98
C LEU A 45 -5.57 14.78 10.41
N ARG A 46 -6.13 13.56 10.49
CA ARG A 46 -5.38 12.34 10.80
C ARG A 46 -4.33 12.02 9.73
N HIS A 47 -4.71 12.13 8.46
CA HIS A 47 -3.79 11.89 7.35
C HIS A 47 -2.63 12.89 7.35
N ALA A 48 -2.91 14.18 7.61
CA ALA A 48 -1.89 15.20 7.73
C ALA A 48 -0.91 14.88 8.89
N TYR A 49 -1.42 14.47 10.05
CA TYR A 49 -0.58 14.06 11.18
C TYR A 49 0.28 12.84 10.87
N HIS A 50 -0.30 11.76 10.34
CA HIS A 50 0.46 10.55 10.00
C HIS A 50 1.56 10.82 8.96
N THR A 51 1.29 11.67 7.99
CA THR A 51 2.26 11.98 6.93
C THR A 51 3.36 12.90 7.44
N LEU A 52 3.05 13.95 8.21
CA LEU A 52 4.03 14.93 8.66
C LEU A 52 4.82 14.50 9.91
N SER A 53 4.28 13.58 10.72
CA SER A 53 4.94 13.07 11.94
C SER A 53 6.04 12.04 11.66
N SER A 54 6.08 11.43 10.47
CA SER A 54 7.16 10.53 10.04
C SER A 54 8.18 11.27 9.16
N PRO A 55 9.49 11.26 9.49
CA PRO A 55 10.51 11.93 8.68
C PRO A 55 10.54 11.48 7.20
N SER A 56 10.33 10.18 6.93
CA SER A 56 10.37 9.62 5.57
C SER A 56 9.10 9.93 4.77
N SER A 57 7.94 9.86 5.41
CA SER A 57 6.67 10.23 4.79
C SER A 57 6.62 11.73 4.49
N ARG A 58 7.14 12.54 5.42
CA ARG A 58 7.26 13.98 5.28
C ARG A 58 8.20 14.37 4.15
N SER A 59 9.38 13.76 4.05
CA SER A 59 10.32 14.04 2.96
C SER A 59 9.76 13.66 1.59
N THR A 60 9.03 12.55 1.50
CA THR A 60 8.33 12.13 0.27
C THR A 60 7.24 13.13 -0.11
N TYR A 61 6.47 13.59 0.88
CA TYR A 61 5.46 14.62 0.68
C TYR A 61 6.07 15.95 0.24
N ASP A 62 7.17 16.38 0.85
CA ASP A 62 7.90 17.59 0.49
C ASP A 62 8.46 17.51 -0.93
N ALA A 63 9.00 16.36 -1.33
CA ALA A 63 9.43 16.11 -2.71
C ALA A 63 8.26 16.20 -3.71
N SER A 64 7.07 15.71 -3.32
CA SER A 64 5.86 15.83 -4.16
C SER A 64 5.42 17.28 -4.36
N LEU A 65 5.57 18.14 -3.34
CA LEU A 65 5.30 19.57 -3.41
C LEU A 65 6.27 20.28 -4.36
N LEU A 66 7.56 19.96 -4.28
CA LEU A 66 8.58 20.50 -5.18
C LEU A 66 8.31 20.11 -6.64
N ASN A 67 7.96 18.85 -6.89
CA ASN A 67 7.59 18.37 -8.22
C ASN A 67 6.31 19.01 -8.76
N ALA A 68 5.35 19.35 -7.88
CA ALA A 68 4.15 20.08 -8.26
C ALA A 68 4.47 21.53 -8.63
N VAL A 69 5.33 22.20 -7.86
CA VAL A 69 5.79 23.57 -8.16
C VAL A 69 6.58 23.59 -9.46
N ALA A 70 7.53 22.67 -9.66
CA ALA A 70 8.31 22.57 -10.89
C ALA A 70 7.43 22.38 -12.14
N ARG A 71 6.39 21.55 -12.05
CA ARG A 71 5.40 21.36 -13.13
C ARG A 71 4.60 22.64 -13.40
N ALA A 72 4.15 23.33 -12.35
CA ALA A 72 3.43 24.59 -12.49
C ALA A 72 4.30 25.69 -13.14
N THR A 73 5.58 25.78 -12.76
CA THR A 73 6.54 26.71 -13.35
C THR A 73 6.80 26.38 -14.81
N LYS A 74 7.02 25.10 -15.16
CA LYS A 74 7.20 24.67 -16.56
C LYS A 74 5.98 25.00 -17.41
N GLN A 75 4.77 24.77 -16.90
CA GLN A 75 3.53 25.13 -17.59
C GLN A 75 3.39 26.65 -17.80
N ARG A 76 3.84 27.47 -16.83
CA ARG A 76 3.85 28.92 -16.98
C ARG A 76 4.86 29.36 -18.05
N VAL A 77 6.08 28.83 -18.05
CA VAL A 77 7.09 29.12 -19.08
C VAL A 77 6.60 28.73 -20.47
N VAL A 78 5.96 27.57 -20.63
CA VAL A 78 5.38 27.15 -21.92
C VAL A 78 4.25 28.09 -22.36
N ARG A 79 3.44 28.59 -21.41
CA ARG A 79 2.38 29.55 -21.70
C ARG A 79 2.93 30.91 -22.14
N ASP A 80 3.97 31.40 -21.46
CA ASP A 80 4.63 32.67 -21.79
C ASP A 80 5.43 32.58 -23.09
N ALA A 81 6.03 31.42 -23.39
CA ALA A 81 6.66 31.14 -24.69
C ALA A 81 5.63 31.11 -25.85
N ARG A 82 4.40 30.68 -25.57
CA ARG A 82 3.32 30.68 -26.56
C ARG A 82 2.75 32.09 -26.82
N SER A 83 2.79 32.99 -25.84
CA SER A 83 2.35 34.39 -26.01
C SER A 83 3.38 35.25 -26.73
N SER A 84 4.68 34.97 -26.60
CA SER A 84 5.74 35.69 -27.31
C SER A 84 5.81 35.36 -28.82
N GLY A 85 5.45 34.13 -29.21
CA GLY A 85 5.31 33.76 -30.63
C GLY A 85 4.23 34.57 -31.37
N LEU A 86 3.16 34.96 -30.68
CA LEU A 86 2.10 35.78 -31.25
C LEU A 86 2.58 37.22 -31.52
N TRP A 87 3.44 37.78 -30.66
CA TRP A 87 4.04 39.10 -30.86
C TRP A 87 5.03 39.15 -32.02
N TRP A 88 5.80 38.09 -32.25
CA TRP A 88 6.70 37.99 -33.41
C TRP A 88 5.94 37.98 -34.74
N LEU A 89 4.79 37.29 -34.81
CA LEU A 89 3.95 37.28 -36.01
C LEU A 89 3.38 38.68 -36.33
N VAL A 90 2.95 39.43 -35.30
CA VAL A 90 2.49 40.81 -35.47
C VAL A 90 3.62 41.73 -35.94
N LEU A 91 4.83 41.58 -35.40
CA LEU A 91 5.99 42.39 -35.76
C LEU A 91 6.45 42.10 -37.20
N CYS A 92 6.45 40.84 -37.62
CA CYS A 92 6.70 40.45 -39.02
C CYS A 92 5.64 41.02 -39.97
N ALA A 93 4.36 41.00 -39.60
CA ALA A 93 3.29 41.57 -40.41
C ALA A 93 3.47 43.10 -40.58
N ILE A 94 3.84 43.81 -39.52
CA ILE A 94 4.13 45.26 -39.58
C ILE A 94 5.32 45.54 -40.52
N ILE A 95 6.41 44.75 -40.41
CA ILE A 95 7.57 44.91 -41.30
C ILE A 95 7.18 44.66 -42.76
N LEU A 96 6.37 43.65 -43.06
CA LEU A 96 5.87 43.39 -44.42
C LEU A 96 5.01 44.53 -44.97
N VAL A 97 4.17 45.14 -44.14
CA VAL A 97 3.37 46.31 -44.54
C VAL A 97 4.27 47.52 -44.81
N VAL A 98 5.23 47.81 -43.92
CA VAL A 98 6.15 48.96 -44.09
C VAL A 98 7.05 48.77 -45.31
N SER A 99 7.57 47.57 -45.54
CA SER A 99 8.37 47.26 -46.72
C SER A 99 7.57 47.36 -48.02
N GLY A 100 6.30 46.93 -48.01
CA GLY A 100 5.37 47.14 -49.14
C GLY A 100 5.16 48.63 -49.44
N ILE A 101 4.97 49.46 -48.43
CA ILE A 101 4.82 50.92 -48.58
C ILE A 101 6.12 51.56 -49.10
N VAL A 102 7.28 51.14 -48.62
CA VAL A 102 8.57 51.64 -49.13
C VAL A 102 8.77 51.24 -50.59
N TRP A 103 8.39 50.02 -50.97
CA TRP A 103 8.52 49.54 -52.35
C TRP A 103 7.61 50.31 -53.32
N THR A 104 6.36 50.60 -52.94
CA THR A 104 5.43 51.39 -53.76
C THR A 104 5.86 52.84 -53.90
N LEU A 105 6.54 53.42 -52.90
CA LEU A 105 7.12 54.76 -52.99
C LEU A 105 8.40 54.81 -53.84
N ARG A 106 9.12 53.69 -53.97
CA ARG A 106 10.40 53.60 -54.71
C ARG A 106 10.23 53.20 -56.18
N SER A 107 9.13 52.56 -56.55
CA SER A 107 8.88 52.06 -57.91
C SER A 107 8.41 53.12 -58.91
N SER A 108 8.48 54.41 -58.55
CA SER A 108 8.32 55.52 -59.50
C SER A 108 9.60 55.75 -60.33
N ALA A 109 10.00 54.75 -61.14
CA ALA A 109 11.04 54.90 -62.15
C ALA A 109 10.64 54.19 -63.45
N ARG A 110 10.86 54.90 -64.55
CA ARG A 110 10.25 54.78 -65.89
C ARG A 110 10.34 53.39 -66.55
N PRO A 111 9.38 53.04 -67.43
CA PRO A 111 9.44 51.78 -68.18
C PRO A 111 10.53 51.85 -69.28
N PRO A 112 11.25 50.75 -69.54
CA PRO A 112 12.09 50.64 -70.72
C PRO A 112 11.29 50.18 -71.96
N LEU A 113 11.72 50.65 -73.13
CA LEU A 113 11.19 50.34 -74.47
C LEU A 113 11.42 48.87 -74.89
N PRO A 114 10.64 48.34 -75.85
CA PRO A 114 10.74 46.95 -76.30
C PRO A 114 11.69 46.78 -77.49
N LEU A 115 12.39 45.65 -77.57
CA LEU A 115 13.03 45.13 -78.79
C LEU A 115 12.89 43.59 -78.88
N PRO A 116 13.03 43.02 -80.09
CA PRO A 116 12.23 41.89 -80.55
C PRO A 116 12.92 40.52 -80.51
N ALA A 117 12.13 39.51 -80.86
CA ALA A 117 12.44 38.08 -80.88
C ALA A 117 13.53 37.65 -81.88
N SER A 118 14.25 36.58 -81.51
CA SER A 118 14.95 35.64 -82.42
C SER A 118 15.10 34.31 -81.65
N VAL A 119 14.26 33.30 -81.88
CA VAL A 119 14.45 32.15 -82.80
C VAL A 119 15.65 31.24 -82.44
N GLY A 120 15.36 29.95 -82.20
CA GLY A 120 16.26 28.85 -82.62
C GLY A 120 16.57 27.77 -81.57
N ALA A 121 15.97 26.59 -81.75
CA ALA A 121 16.13 25.30 -81.04
C ALA A 121 17.55 24.65 -81.21
N PRO A 122 17.84 23.35 -80.86
CA PRO A 122 17.12 22.28 -80.12
C PRO A 122 17.99 21.53 -79.05
N PRO A 123 17.45 20.50 -78.35
CA PRO A 123 18.10 19.81 -77.22
C PRO A 123 18.75 18.47 -77.60
N PRO A 124 19.38 17.78 -76.63
CA PRO A 124 19.24 16.32 -76.56
C PRO A 124 18.92 15.76 -75.15
N LYS A 125 18.57 14.48 -75.19
CA LYS A 125 17.73 13.66 -74.31
C LYS A 125 18.42 13.02 -73.09
N VAL A 126 17.61 12.85 -72.03
CA VAL A 126 17.37 11.65 -71.18
C VAL A 126 18.57 10.80 -70.75
N ILE A 127 18.78 10.65 -69.42
CA ILE A 127 18.72 9.35 -68.70
C ILE A 127 18.13 9.54 -67.29
N GLU A 128 17.26 8.59 -66.98
CA GLU A 128 16.37 8.34 -65.86
C GLU A 128 17.05 7.72 -64.61
N LYS A 129 16.55 8.03 -63.40
CA LYS A 129 16.41 7.03 -62.33
C LYS A 129 15.45 7.45 -61.21
N ALA A 130 14.29 6.78 -61.25
CA ALA A 130 13.48 6.22 -60.16
C ALA A 130 13.31 6.99 -58.84
N THR A 131 12.10 7.56 -58.68
CA THR A 131 11.46 7.94 -57.41
C THR A 131 10.39 6.90 -57.08
N LEU A 132 10.34 6.40 -55.85
CA LEU A 132 9.24 5.57 -55.35
C LEU A 132 8.47 6.36 -54.28
N GLN A 133 7.28 6.83 -54.67
CA GLN A 133 6.16 7.14 -53.79
C GLN A 133 5.01 6.23 -54.20
N ALA A 134 4.27 5.71 -53.21
CA ALA A 134 2.92 5.23 -53.44
C ALA A 134 2.09 5.39 -52.16
N GLU A 135 1.07 6.23 -52.25
CA GLU A 135 -0.12 6.26 -51.41
C GLU A 135 -1.31 5.60 -52.18
N PRO A 136 -2.47 5.36 -51.54
CA PRO A 136 -3.22 4.09 -51.66
C PRO A 136 -4.54 4.12 -52.48
N ASP A 137 -5.23 2.97 -52.42
CA ASP A 137 -6.65 2.63 -52.69
C ASP A 137 -7.01 1.97 -54.04
N PRO A 138 -8.12 1.17 -54.16
CA PRO A 138 -8.85 0.34 -53.19
C PRO A 138 -9.20 -1.09 -53.70
N SER A 139 -9.85 -1.90 -52.86
CA SER A 139 -10.71 -3.07 -53.16
C SER A 139 -10.07 -4.44 -53.54
N SER A 140 -10.02 -5.35 -52.56
CA SER A 140 -10.51 -6.73 -52.73
C SER A 140 -10.94 -7.31 -51.38
N SER A 141 -12.24 -7.28 -51.13
CA SER A 141 -12.92 -8.06 -50.10
C SER A 141 -13.13 -9.49 -50.59
N ALA A 142 -12.61 -10.49 -49.86
CA ALA A 142 -13.20 -11.83 -49.78
C ALA A 142 -12.57 -12.63 -48.62
N ASN A 143 -13.30 -12.66 -47.51
CA ASN A 143 -13.49 -13.76 -46.57
C ASN A 143 -12.28 -14.58 -46.10
N ALA A 144 -11.76 -14.18 -44.94
CA ALA A 144 -11.29 -15.10 -43.90
C ALA A 144 -11.78 -14.59 -42.53
N SER A 145 -13.08 -14.37 -42.43
CA SER A 145 -13.83 -14.22 -41.18
C SER A 145 -14.57 -15.53 -40.95
N ASP A 146 -13.85 -16.54 -40.45
CA ASP A 146 -14.42 -17.75 -39.82
C ASP A 146 -13.28 -18.59 -39.23
N ALA A 147 -12.81 -18.19 -38.03
CA ALA A 147 -12.16 -19.04 -37.03
C ALA A 147 -11.58 -18.18 -35.89
N LEU A 148 -12.44 -17.50 -35.12
CA LEU A 148 -12.17 -17.08 -33.74
C LEU A 148 -13.49 -16.68 -33.06
N ASP A 149 -14.49 -17.54 -33.21
CA ASP A 149 -15.75 -17.44 -32.48
C ASP A 149 -15.61 -18.09 -31.11
N ALA A 150 -15.18 -17.28 -30.15
CA ALA A 150 -15.68 -17.36 -28.79
C ALA A 150 -15.76 -15.92 -28.26
N PRO A 151 -16.96 -15.38 -27.95
CA PRO A 151 -17.06 -14.09 -27.31
C PRO A 151 -16.61 -14.26 -25.86
N THR A 152 -15.32 -14.11 -25.61
CA THR A 152 -14.87 -13.87 -24.23
C THR A 152 -15.18 -12.41 -23.93
N THR A 153 -16.42 -12.14 -23.53
CA THR A 153 -16.82 -10.86 -22.95
C THR A 153 -15.90 -10.62 -21.75
N THR A 154 -14.81 -9.88 -21.98
CA THR A 154 -13.85 -9.58 -20.92
C THR A 154 -14.54 -8.62 -19.96
N ARG A 155 -15.04 -9.14 -18.84
CA ARG A 155 -15.68 -8.32 -17.80
C ARG A 155 -14.78 -7.16 -17.41
N SER A 156 -15.36 -5.97 -17.37
CA SER A 156 -14.66 -4.77 -16.95
C SER A 156 -14.42 -4.77 -15.44
N ALA A 157 -13.52 -3.90 -14.96
CA ALA A 157 -13.33 -3.71 -13.52
C ALA A 157 -14.61 -3.22 -12.82
N VAL A 158 -15.46 -2.48 -13.54
CA VAL A 158 -16.76 -1.99 -13.04
C VAL A 158 -17.69 -3.16 -12.79
N ASP A 159 -17.77 -4.10 -13.73
CA ASP A 159 -18.63 -5.28 -13.61
C ASP A 159 -18.18 -6.15 -12.43
N VAL A 160 -16.87 -6.45 -12.36
CA VAL A 160 -16.32 -7.23 -11.24
C VAL A 160 -16.58 -6.54 -9.90
N PHE A 161 -16.35 -5.24 -9.79
CA PHE A 161 -16.61 -4.51 -8.55
C PHE A 161 -18.09 -4.51 -8.17
N SER A 162 -18.99 -4.29 -9.13
CA SER A 162 -20.44 -4.32 -8.91
C SER A 162 -20.89 -5.67 -8.38
N ASP A 163 -20.34 -6.77 -8.94
CA ASP A 163 -20.71 -8.13 -8.57
C ASP A 163 -20.19 -8.51 -7.17
N VAL A 164 -18.93 -8.17 -6.85
CA VAL A 164 -18.29 -8.66 -5.62
C VAL A 164 -18.39 -7.71 -4.43
N SER A 165 -18.56 -6.40 -4.65
CA SER A 165 -18.58 -5.43 -3.55
C SER A 165 -19.67 -5.66 -2.48
N PRO A 166 -20.88 -6.17 -2.78
CA PRO A 166 -21.86 -6.53 -1.75
C PRO A 166 -21.38 -7.65 -0.82
N SER A 167 -20.40 -8.46 -1.26
CA SER A 167 -19.80 -9.56 -0.50
C SER A 167 -18.55 -9.13 0.28
N ILE A 168 -18.16 -7.86 0.28
CA ILE A 168 -16.99 -7.37 1.02
C ILE A 168 -17.44 -6.67 2.29
N ALA A 169 -16.95 -7.16 3.43
CA ALA A 169 -17.19 -6.57 4.74
C ALA A 169 -15.98 -5.76 5.21
N ARG A 170 -16.23 -4.63 5.85
CA ARG A 170 -15.22 -3.93 6.66
C ARG A 170 -15.24 -4.53 8.06
N ILE A 171 -14.10 -5.05 8.51
CA ILE A 171 -13.95 -5.67 9.82
C ILE A 171 -13.36 -4.66 10.79
N VAL A 172 -14.04 -4.49 11.93
CA VAL A 172 -13.59 -3.61 13.02
C VAL A 172 -13.49 -4.44 14.29
N ALA A 173 -12.27 -4.66 14.75
CA ALA A 173 -11.94 -5.43 15.93
C ALA A 173 -11.44 -4.49 17.03
N THR A 174 -12.14 -4.42 18.17
CA THR A 174 -11.73 -3.55 19.29
C THR A 174 -10.75 -4.30 20.19
N ASP A 175 -9.62 -3.71 20.57
CA ASP A 175 -8.63 -4.37 21.44
C ASP A 175 -9.19 -4.59 22.87
N ARG A 176 -9.08 -5.80 23.42
CA ARG A 176 -9.51 -6.11 24.80
C ARG A 176 -8.71 -5.35 25.86
N SER A 177 -7.44 -5.05 25.59
CA SER A 177 -6.51 -4.36 26.50
C SER A 177 -6.65 -2.83 26.43
N SER A 178 -7.14 -2.33 25.31
CA SER A 178 -7.34 -0.91 25.02
C SER A 178 -8.73 -0.73 24.42
N ARG A 179 -9.74 -0.43 25.25
CA ARG A 179 -11.12 -0.16 24.79
C ARG A 179 -11.25 1.04 23.81
N THR A 180 -10.13 1.67 23.44
CA THR A 180 -10.05 2.84 22.56
C THR A 180 -9.29 2.57 21.26
N GLN A 181 -8.61 1.43 21.11
CA GLN A 181 -7.92 1.07 19.86
C GLN A 181 -8.70 -0.01 19.11
N ALA A 182 -8.99 0.27 17.83
CA ALA A 182 -9.63 -0.67 16.92
C ALA A 182 -8.67 -1.02 15.78
N ILE A 183 -8.52 -2.31 15.53
CA ILE A 183 -7.90 -2.84 14.32
C ILE A 183 -8.97 -2.83 13.23
N ILE A 184 -8.60 -2.30 12.06
CA ILE A 184 -9.48 -2.21 10.91
C ILE A 184 -8.89 -3.05 9.79
N GLY A 185 -9.72 -3.92 9.22
CA GLY A 185 -9.41 -4.72 8.06
C GLY A 185 -10.63 -4.91 7.18
N SER A 186 -10.51 -5.88 6.29
CA SER A 186 -11.55 -6.30 5.35
C SER A 186 -11.88 -7.78 5.57
N GLY A 187 -12.99 -8.23 5.00
CA GLY A 187 -13.42 -9.61 5.01
C GLY A 187 -14.24 -9.90 3.76
N VAL A 188 -14.31 -11.19 3.39
CA VAL A 188 -15.06 -11.64 2.21
C VAL A 188 -16.13 -12.63 2.65
N VAL A 189 -17.37 -12.41 2.21
CA VAL A 189 -18.48 -13.33 2.47
C VAL A 189 -18.34 -14.55 1.57
N ILE A 190 -18.18 -15.72 2.18
CA ILE A 190 -17.96 -17.01 1.49
C ILE A 190 -19.09 -18.02 1.73
N GLY A 191 -20.08 -17.63 2.52
CA GLY A 191 -21.25 -18.46 2.84
C GLY A 191 -22.28 -17.64 3.62
N SER A 192 -23.43 -18.24 3.89
CA SER A 192 -24.51 -17.60 4.65
C SER A 192 -24.01 -17.19 6.05
N GLY A 193 -23.85 -15.88 6.27
CA GLY A 193 -23.29 -15.34 7.51
C GLY A 193 -21.86 -15.80 7.82
N THR A 194 -21.10 -16.29 6.82
CA THR A 194 -19.71 -16.73 7.00
C THR A 194 -18.77 -15.80 6.27
N VAL A 195 -17.84 -15.20 6.99
CA VAL A 195 -16.88 -14.22 6.45
C VAL A 195 -15.46 -14.70 6.71
N VAL A 196 -14.62 -14.78 5.68
CA VAL A 196 -13.18 -15.00 5.83
C VAL A 196 -12.46 -13.67 5.99
N THR A 197 -11.45 -13.62 6.85
CA THR A 197 -10.54 -12.48 7.02
C THR A 197 -9.16 -12.99 7.44
N ASN A 198 -8.18 -12.10 7.64
CA ASN A 198 -6.92 -12.49 8.24
C ASN A 198 -7.03 -12.61 9.76
N CYS A 199 -6.34 -13.58 10.36
CA CYS A 199 -6.36 -13.73 11.81
C CYS A 199 -5.73 -12.53 12.52
N HIS A 200 -4.68 -11.92 12.00
CA HIS A 200 -4.09 -10.73 12.62
C HIS A 200 -5.05 -9.52 12.68
N VAL A 201 -6.09 -9.47 11.85
CA VAL A 201 -7.13 -8.42 11.88
C VAL A 201 -8.02 -8.57 13.11
N VAL A 202 -8.28 -9.81 13.52
CA VAL A 202 -9.20 -10.15 14.61
C VAL A 202 -8.47 -10.70 15.85
N ALA A 203 -7.15 -10.83 15.80
CA ALA A 203 -6.32 -11.33 16.88
C ALA A 203 -6.47 -10.44 18.12
N ARG A 204 -6.73 -11.06 19.27
CA ARG A 204 -6.89 -10.39 20.58
C ARG A 204 -8.05 -9.39 20.64
N ALA A 205 -8.98 -9.45 19.69
CA ALA A 205 -10.16 -8.61 19.65
C ALA A 205 -11.15 -8.95 20.77
N GLY A 206 -11.73 -7.92 21.37
CA GLY A 206 -12.95 -7.96 22.17
C GLY A 206 -14.14 -8.10 21.24
N PRO A 207 -15.08 -7.14 21.21
CA PRO A 207 -16.13 -7.11 20.20
C PRO A 207 -15.55 -6.97 18.78
N ILE A 208 -16.03 -7.81 17.87
CA ILE A 208 -15.74 -7.73 16.43
C ILE A 208 -17.04 -7.36 15.72
N ASN A 209 -16.98 -6.38 14.82
CA ASN A 209 -18.10 -5.99 14.00
C ASN A 209 -17.73 -6.11 12.52
N ALA A 210 -18.63 -6.70 11.74
CA ALA A 210 -18.60 -6.67 10.28
C ALA A 210 -19.55 -5.56 9.80
N ARG A 211 -19.08 -4.72 8.87
CA ARG A 211 -19.90 -3.68 8.24
C ARG A 211 -20.02 -3.93 6.75
N VAL A 212 -21.24 -3.99 6.25
CA VAL A 212 -21.55 -4.09 4.82
C VAL A 212 -22.50 -2.94 4.49
N GLY A 213 -22.11 -2.09 3.55
CA GLY A 213 -22.79 -0.82 3.33
C GLY A 213 -22.82 0.05 4.60
N THR A 214 -24.02 0.44 5.02
CA THR A 214 -24.26 1.23 6.25
C THR A 214 -24.47 0.37 7.50
N ASP A 215 -24.74 -0.91 7.32
CA ASP A 215 -25.20 -1.78 8.39
C ASP A 215 -24.02 -2.39 9.16
N ILE A 216 -24.26 -2.67 10.45
CA ILE A 216 -23.26 -3.21 11.38
C ILE A 216 -23.81 -4.50 11.96
N TYR A 217 -23.01 -5.56 11.89
CA TYR A 217 -23.33 -6.89 12.38
C TYR A 217 -22.26 -7.34 13.37
N GLU A 218 -22.69 -7.95 14.47
CA GLU A 218 -21.78 -8.58 15.41
C GLU A 218 -21.15 -9.83 14.77
N ALA A 219 -19.86 -10.01 14.97
CA ALA A 219 -19.10 -11.11 14.41
C ALA A 219 -18.37 -11.88 15.53
N THR A 220 -18.28 -13.20 15.37
CA THR A 220 -17.53 -14.07 16.28
C THR A 220 -16.59 -14.97 15.48
N VAL A 221 -15.39 -15.21 15.99
CA VAL A 221 -14.43 -16.12 15.33
C VAL A 221 -14.92 -17.56 15.54
N THR A 222 -15.12 -18.31 14.46
CA THR A 222 -15.51 -19.73 14.47
C THR A 222 -14.33 -20.66 14.19
N VAL A 223 -13.44 -20.25 13.29
CA VAL A 223 -12.20 -20.96 12.96
C VAL A 223 -11.07 -19.96 12.94
N ALA A 224 -9.96 -20.29 13.60
CA ALA A 224 -8.72 -19.52 13.55
C ALA A 224 -7.59 -20.46 13.15
N ASP A 225 -7.01 -20.23 11.97
CA ASP A 225 -5.81 -20.89 11.50
C ASP A 225 -4.67 -19.86 11.47
N GLU A 226 -4.01 -19.69 12.62
CA GLU A 226 -2.96 -18.69 12.79
C GLU A 226 -1.71 -18.97 11.94
N GLU A 227 -1.47 -20.23 11.56
CA GLU A 227 -0.35 -20.60 10.68
C GLU A 227 -0.58 -20.10 9.26
N LEU A 228 -1.83 -20.16 8.78
CA LEU A 228 -2.24 -19.64 7.47
C LEU A 228 -2.62 -18.15 7.52
N ASP A 229 -2.69 -17.57 8.72
CA ASP A 229 -3.24 -16.22 8.98
C ASP A 229 -4.64 -16.04 8.37
N LEU A 230 -5.49 -17.06 8.47
CA LEU A 230 -6.87 -17.06 7.99
C LEU A 230 -7.84 -17.37 9.13
N CYS A 231 -8.87 -16.54 9.26
CA CYS A 231 -9.90 -16.68 10.29
C CYS A 231 -11.28 -16.65 9.63
N LEU A 232 -12.17 -17.56 10.05
CA LEU A 232 -13.58 -17.56 9.68
C LEU A 232 -14.40 -16.92 10.79
N LEU A 233 -15.25 -15.98 10.41
CA LEU A 233 -16.18 -15.30 11.28
C LEU A 233 -17.61 -15.79 11.00
N SER A 234 -18.36 -16.06 12.07
CA SER A 234 -19.82 -16.13 12.02
C SER A 234 -20.38 -14.74 12.25
N VAL A 235 -21.23 -14.30 11.32
CA VAL A 235 -21.90 -13.01 11.28
C VAL A 235 -23.39 -13.25 11.06
N PRO A 236 -24.15 -13.60 12.12
CA PRO A 236 -25.57 -13.92 11.99
C PRO A 236 -26.38 -12.75 11.42
N GLY A 237 -27.30 -13.05 10.51
CA GLY A 237 -28.21 -12.04 9.93
C GLY A 237 -27.60 -11.13 8.87
N LEU A 238 -26.35 -11.38 8.43
CA LEU A 238 -25.72 -10.63 7.34
C LEU A 238 -26.36 -11.00 5.97
N PRO A 239 -27.09 -10.08 5.30
CA PRO A 239 -27.78 -10.35 4.04
C PRO A 239 -26.85 -10.08 2.84
N ALA A 240 -25.66 -10.68 2.84
CA ALA A 240 -24.66 -10.52 1.79
C ALA A 240 -24.50 -11.82 0.99
N PRO A 241 -24.38 -11.75 -0.35
CA PRO A 241 -24.16 -12.93 -1.17
C PRO A 241 -22.76 -13.51 -0.93
N ALA A 242 -22.63 -14.83 -1.03
CA ALA A 242 -21.33 -15.49 -1.02
C ALA A 242 -20.66 -15.36 -2.39
N VAL A 243 -19.34 -15.16 -2.40
CA VAL A 243 -18.54 -15.19 -3.64
C VAL A 243 -18.19 -16.62 -4.03
N ASP A 244 -18.04 -16.86 -5.33
CA ASP A 244 -17.47 -18.10 -5.83
C ASP A 244 -15.97 -18.16 -5.51
N ILE A 245 -15.50 -19.28 -4.99
CA ILE A 245 -14.08 -19.52 -4.71
C ILE A 245 -13.43 -20.14 -5.95
N GLY A 246 -12.39 -19.48 -6.45
CA GLY A 246 -11.56 -19.97 -7.56
C GLY A 246 -10.24 -20.55 -7.05
N SER A 247 -9.59 -21.34 -7.91
CA SER A 247 -8.36 -22.04 -7.54
C SER A 247 -7.07 -21.32 -7.93
N VAL A 248 -6.06 -21.39 -7.07
CA VAL A 248 -4.71 -20.88 -7.34
C VAL A 248 -4.04 -21.62 -8.49
N ASP A 249 -4.36 -22.89 -8.71
CA ASP A 249 -3.80 -23.71 -9.81
C ASP A 249 -4.26 -23.23 -11.20
N SER A 250 -5.39 -22.52 -11.23
CA SER A 250 -5.91 -21.88 -12.44
C SER A 250 -5.18 -20.58 -12.78
N LEU A 251 -4.45 -19.99 -11.82
CA LEU A 251 -3.75 -18.73 -12.02
C LEU A 251 -2.49 -18.90 -12.86
N ARG A 252 -2.16 -17.85 -13.62
CA ARG A 252 -0.89 -17.73 -14.34
C ARG A 252 -0.25 -16.39 -14.04
N THR A 253 1.09 -16.37 -13.98
CA THR A 253 1.83 -15.12 -13.91
C THR A 253 1.52 -14.26 -15.15
N GLY A 254 1.26 -12.97 -14.95
CA GLY A 254 0.77 -12.04 -15.96
C GLY A 254 -0.76 -11.92 -16.04
N GLN A 255 -1.51 -12.82 -15.39
CA GLN A 255 -2.98 -12.76 -15.38
C GLN A 255 -3.49 -11.54 -14.61
N ARG A 256 -4.45 -10.82 -15.20
CA ARG A 256 -5.13 -9.68 -14.55
C ARG A 256 -5.95 -10.14 -13.35
N VAL A 257 -5.87 -9.37 -12.27
CA VAL A 257 -6.59 -9.58 -11.02
C VAL A 257 -6.99 -8.24 -10.40
N TYR A 258 -8.02 -8.27 -9.57
CA TYR A 258 -8.52 -7.10 -8.85
C TYR A 258 -8.51 -7.33 -7.35
N ALA A 259 -7.88 -6.44 -6.58
CA ALA A 259 -8.01 -6.46 -5.13
C ALA A 259 -9.17 -5.57 -4.70
N VAL A 260 -10.06 -6.08 -3.86
CA VAL A 260 -11.22 -5.35 -3.34
C VAL A 260 -11.24 -5.42 -1.82
N GLY A 261 -11.32 -4.27 -1.16
CA GLY A 261 -11.32 -4.16 0.30
C GLY A 261 -11.62 -2.73 0.78
N ALA A 262 -11.48 -2.50 2.09
CA ALA A 262 -11.76 -1.23 2.76
C ALA A 262 -10.46 -0.61 3.36
N PRO A 263 -9.57 -0.03 2.54
CA PRO A 263 -8.32 0.56 3.02
C PRO A 263 -8.58 1.66 4.06
N TYR A 264 -7.86 1.61 5.17
CA TYR A 264 -8.01 2.47 6.36
C TYR A 264 -9.44 2.55 6.95
N GLY A 265 -10.32 1.61 6.57
CA GLY A 265 -11.73 1.64 6.95
C GLY A 265 -12.59 2.65 6.19
N PHE A 266 -12.09 3.24 5.11
CA PHE A 266 -12.89 4.06 4.19
C PHE A 266 -13.87 3.18 3.39
N ASP A 267 -14.50 3.77 2.37
CA ASP A 267 -15.36 3.05 1.45
C ASP A 267 -14.59 1.96 0.70
N LEU A 268 -15.35 0.99 0.16
CA LEU A 268 -14.77 -0.09 -0.61
C LEU A 268 -13.99 0.46 -1.81
N THR A 269 -12.78 -0.04 -1.98
CA THR A 269 -11.86 0.32 -3.03
C THR A 269 -11.54 -0.92 -3.85
N ILE A 270 -11.54 -0.75 -5.18
CA ILE A 270 -10.98 -1.71 -6.12
C ILE A 270 -9.64 -1.20 -6.64
N SER A 271 -8.66 -2.08 -6.72
CA SER A 271 -7.40 -1.83 -7.41
C SER A 271 -7.11 -2.94 -8.41
N GLU A 272 -6.63 -2.55 -9.59
CA GLU A 272 -6.23 -3.48 -10.64
C GLU A 272 -4.74 -3.80 -10.53
N GLY A 273 -4.39 -5.05 -10.84
CA GLY A 273 -3.03 -5.47 -11.06
C GLY A 273 -2.95 -6.79 -11.83
N ILE A 274 -1.80 -7.42 -11.74
CA ILE A 274 -1.56 -8.76 -12.30
C ILE A 274 -1.02 -9.68 -11.23
N VAL A 275 -1.15 -10.99 -11.44
CA VAL A 275 -0.36 -12.00 -10.73
C VAL A 275 1.09 -11.82 -11.17
N SER A 276 1.91 -11.21 -10.32
CA SER A 276 3.33 -10.96 -10.59
C SER A 276 4.17 -12.21 -10.50
N SER A 277 3.80 -13.12 -9.59
CA SER A 277 4.48 -14.39 -9.36
C SER A 277 3.62 -15.28 -8.46
N LEU A 278 3.71 -16.59 -8.66
CA LEU A 278 3.23 -17.60 -7.71
C LEU A 278 4.46 -18.11 -6.96
N ARG A 279 4.46 -18.02 -5.63
CA ARG A 279 5.65 -18.33 -4.81
C ARG A 279 5.39 -19.47 -3.86
N ASP A 280 6.25 -20.48 -3.91
CA ASP A 280 6.15 -21.60 -2.98
C ASP A 280 6.73 -21.22 -1.61
N VAL A 281 5.92 -21.43 -0.57
CA VAL A 281 6.29 -21.32 0.84
C VAL A 281 5.94 -22.62 1.56
N ALA A 282 6.37 -22.75 2.81
CA ALA A 282 6.16 -23.98 3.58
C ALA A 282 4.68 -24.38 3.73
N ALA A 283 3.77 -23.41 3.70
CA ALA A 283 2.32 -23.61 3.80
C ALA A 283 1.63 -23.89 2.45
N GLY A 284 2.36 -23.78 1.33
CA GLY A 284 1.83 -23.90 -0.03
C GLY A 284 2.24 -22.74 -0.92
N THR A 285 1.57 -22.55 -2.05
CA THR A 285 1.86 -21.45 -2.98
C THR A 285 1.15 -20.17 -2.55
N VAL A 286 1.82 -19.02 -2.47
CA VAL A 286 1.20 -17.70 -2.23
C VAL A 286 1.19 -16.85 -3.50
N ILE A 287 0.22 -15.96 -3.61
CA ILE A 287 0.02 -15.11 -4.78
C ILE A 287 0.74 -13.79 -4.53
N GLN A 288 1.72 -13.45 -5.37
CA GLN A 288 2.26 -12.10 -5.46
C GLN A 288 1.49 -11.31 -6.52
N THR A 289 1.05 -10.10 -6.19
CA THR A 289 0.29 -9.22 -7.09
C THR A 289 0.86 -7.81 -7.13
N THR A 290 0.70 -7.14 -8.29
CA THR A 290 0.94 -5.69 -8.40
C THR A 290 -0.26 -4.85 -7.98
N ALA A 291 -1.43 -5.45 -7.78
CA ALA A 291 -2.64 -4.73 -7.39
C ALA A 291 -2.38 -3.95 -6.09
N ALA A 292 -2.66 -2.65 -6.10
CA ALA A 292 -2.32 -1.77 -4.98
C ALA A 292 -3.12 -2.15 -3.74
N VAL A 293 -2.43 -2.40 -2.61
CA VAL A 293 -3.06 -2.66 -1.32
C VAL A 293 -2.51 -1.67 -0.29
N SER A 294 -3.22 -1.45 0.79
CA SER A 294 -2.84 -0.53 1.87
C SER A 294 -3.32 -1.06 3.22
N PRO A 295 -2.85 -0.51 4.35
CA PRO A 295 -3.43 -0.85 5.65
C PRO A 295 -4.96 -0.79 5.62
N GLY A 296 -5.64 -1.81 6.12
CA GLY A 296 -7.10 -1.97 6.04
C GLY A 296 -7.59 -2.85 4.87
N SER A 297 -6.79 -3.05 3.82
CA SER A 297 -7.09 -4.02 2.76
C SER A 297 -6.90 -5.47 3.19
N SER A 298 -6.14 -5.73 4.27
CA SER A 298 -5.91 -7.08 4.80
C SER A 298 -7.23 -7.76 5.17
N GLY A 299 -7.40 -9.01 4.75
CA GLY A 299 -8.61 -9.81 4.80
C GLY A 299 -9.57 -9.57 3.63
N GLY A 300 -9.27 -8.63 2.73
CA GLY A 300 -10.05 -8.36 1.52
C GLY A 300 -9.79 -9.40 0.43
N GLY A 301 -10.59 -9.37 -0.64
CA GLY A 301 -10.53 -10.37 -1.70
C GLY A 301 -9.62 -9.97 -2.86
N LEU A 302 -8.92 -10.94 -3.43
CA LEU A 302 -8.27 -10.86 -4.74
C LEU A 302 -9.10 -11.68 -5.73
N PHE A 303 -9.58 -11.06 -6.79
CA PHE A 303 -10.53 -11.62 -7.74
C PHE A 303 -9.95 -11.74 -9.14
N ASN A 304 -10.31 -12.81 -9.85
CA ASN A 304 -10.03 -12.93 -11.28
C ASN A 304 -11.06 -12.14 -12.12
N LEU A 305 -10.90 -12.15 -13.45
CA LEU A 305 -11.82 -11.45 -14.37
C LEU A 305 -13.26 -12.00 -14.33
N SER A 306 -13.45 -13.23 -13.85
CA SER A 306 -14.77 -13.83 -13.68
C SER A 306 -15.42 -13.47 -12.34
N GLY A 307 -14.77 -12.65 -11.50
CA GLY A 307 -15.28 -12.31 -10.16
C GLY A 307 -15.11 -13.42 -9.13
N GLN A 308 -14.36 -14.49 -9.45
CA GLN A 308 -14.07 -15.56 -8.49
C GLN A 308 -12.96 -15.12 -7.56
N LEU A 309 -13.13 -15.40 -6.27
CA LEU A 309 -12.14 -15.16 -5.22
C LEU A 309 -10.98 -16.15 -5.38
N VAL A 310 -9.81 -15.65 -5.76
CA VAL A 310 -8.60 -16.47 -5.93
C VAL A 310 -7.60 -16.29 -4.78
N GLY A 311 -7.75 -15.23 -3.97
CA GLY A 311 -6.95 -15.07 -2.77
C GLY A 311 -7.49 -14.08 -1.75
N ILE A 312 -6.94 -14.11 -0.55
CA ILE A 312 -7.19 -13.21 0.57
C ILE A 312 -5.99 -12.28 0.73
N VAL A 313 -6.18 -10.99 0.49
CA VAL A 313 -5.14 -9.95 0.61
C VAL A 313 -4.63 -9.92 2.04
N THR A 314 -3.31 -9.99 2.25
CA THR A 314 -2.71 -10.04 3.61
C THR A 314 -1.69 -8.94 3.84
N PHE A 315 -0.61 -8.92 3.05
CA PHE A 315 0.60 -8.17 3.34
C PHE A 315 1.07 -7.36 2.13
N GLN A 316 1.68 -6.20 2.42
CA GLN A 316 2.42 -5.37 1.48
C GLN A 316 3.88 -5.29 1.93
N HIS A 317 4.81 -5.58 1.01
CA HIS A 317 6.23 -5.39 1.26
C HIS A 317 6.60 -3.92 1.11
N ARG A 318 7.20 -3.33 2.16
CA ARG A 318 7.48 -1.88 2.21
C ARG A 318 8.75 -1.43 1.50
N TYR A 319 9.58 -2.37 1.03
CA TYR A 319 10.85 -2.08 0.35
C TYR A 319 10.81 -2.26 -1.18
N GLY A 320 9.66 -2.68 -1.73
CA GLY A 320 9.43 -2.78 -3.16
C GLY A 320 8.09 -2.16 -3.53
N GLN A 321 8.09 -1.24 -4.50
CA GLN A 321 6.83 -0.74 -5.07
C GLN A 321 6.10 -1.92 -5.75
N ASN A 322 4.77 -2.01 -5.58
CA ASN A 322 3.92 -3.04 -6.18
C ASN A 322 4.30 -4.49 -5.81
N LEU A 323 4.80 -4.72 -4.60
CA LEU A 323 5.08 -6.05 -4.08
C LEU A 323 4.08 -6.42 -2.97
N ASN A 324 2.91 -6.91 -3.40
CA ASN A 324 1.78 -7.24 -2.54
C ASN A 324 1.47 -8.73 -2.58
N PHE A 325 0.86 -9.26 -1.52
CA PHE A 325 0.65 -10.69 -1.35
C PHE A 325 -0.77 -11.03 -0.93
N ALA A 326 -1.25 -12.18 -1.40
CA ALA A 326 -2.49 -12.79 -0.99
C ALA A 326 -2.30 -14.29 -0.69
N HIS A 327 -2.97 -14.77 0.35
CA HIS A 327 -3.13 -16.20 0.61
C HIS A 327 -4.10 -16.79 -0.41
N PRO A 328 -3.86 -17.96 -1.00
CA PRO A 328 -4.83 -18.61 -1.88
C PRO A 328 -6.19 -18.80 -1.23
N ALA A 329 -7.26 -18.59 -2.00
CA ALA A 329 -8.62 -18.85 -1.51
C ALA A 329 -8.86 -20.35 -1.26
N ASP A 330 -8.17 -21.24 -1.97
CA ASP A 330 -8.25 -22.70 -1.79
C ASP A 330 -7.83 -23.16 -0.38
N TRP A 331 -7.05 -22.35 0.34
CA TRP A 331 -6.67 -22.67 1.72
C TRP A 331 -7.87 -22.64 2.66
N ILE A 332 -8.95 -21.94 2.32
CA ILE A 332 -10.18 -21.86 3.12
C ILE A 332 -10.75 -23.27 3.40
N ALA A 333 -10.74 -24.15 2.39
CA ALA A 333 -11.24 -25.52 2.52
C ALA A 333 -10.35 -26.40 3.43
N GLN A 334 -9.10 -25.99 3.64
CA GLN A 334 -8.10 -26.73 4.42
C GLN A 334 -7.99 -26.21 5.85
N MET A 335 -8.65 -25.08 6.16
CA MET A 335 -8.60 -24.45 7.47
C MET A 335 -9.05 -25.43 8.54
N ARG A 336 -8.25 -25.54 9.59
CA ARG A 336 -8.60 -26.28 10.79
C ARG A 336 -8.32 -25.37 11.97
N THR A 337 -9.20 -25.35 12.96
CA THR A 337 -8.89 -24.73 14.24
C THR A 337 -7.76 -25.53 14.87
N ARG A 338 -6.52 -25.13 14.63
CA ARG A 338 -5.38 -25.70 15.32
C ARG A 338 -5.38 -25.04 16.69
N ALA A 339 -5.79 -25.79 17.71
CA ALA A 339 -5.37 -25.42 19.06
C ALA A 339 -3.84 -25.25 19.00
N PRO A 340 -3.26 -24.17 19.56
CA PRO A 340 -1.82 -24.06 19.65
C PRO A 340 -1.32 -25.38 20.22
N SER A 341 -0.37 -26.01 19.52
CA SER A 341 0.14 -27.33 19.87
C SER A 341 0.83 -27.29 21.22
N LEU A 342 0.05 -27.34 22.30
CA LEU A 342 0.47 -27.79 23.60
C LEU A 342 0.45 -29.32 23.51
N LYS A 343 1.51 -29.89 22.94
CA LYS A 343 1.94 -31.20 23.44
C LYS A 343 2.25 -30.97 24.92
N ALA A 344 1.32 -31.40 25.76
CA ALA A 344 1.49 -31.44 27.19
C ALA A 344 2.73 -32.28 27.51
N ALA A 345 3.85 -31.61 27.73
CA ALA A 345 4.92 -32.19 28.52
C ALA A 345 4.38 -32.25 29.95
N THR A 346 4.07 -33.46 30.41
CA THR A 346 3.83 -33.76 31.82
C THR A 346 4.94 -33.09 32.65
N PRO A 347 4.61 -32.29 33.67
CA PRO A 347 5.65 -31.69 34.50
C PRO A 347 6.29 -32.80 35.33
N SER A 348 7.50 -33.22 34.98
CA SER A 348 8.37 -33.91 35.94
C SER A 348 8.69 -32.93 37.07
N PRO A 349 8.59 -33.32 38.34
CA PRO A 349 9.00 -32.47 39.44
C PRO A 349 10.52 -32.31 39.36
N ARG A 350 10.99 -31.13 38.97
CA ARG A 350 12.41 -30.79 39.05
C ARG A 350 12.69 -30.27 40.47
N PRO A 351 13.76 -30.73 41.16
CA PRO A 351 14.06 -30.34 42.53
C PRO A 351 14.24 -28.82 42.64
N GLN A 352 13.63 -28.22 43.64
CA GLN A 352 13.91 -26.84 44.03
C GLN A 352 15.29 -26.78 44.67
N THR A 353 16.34 -26.62 43.86
CA THR A 353 17.60 -26.05 44.35
C THR A 353 17.41 -24.55 44.48
N THR A 354 17.23 -24.08 45.70
CA THR A 354 17.35 -22.68 46.08
C THR A 354 18.79 -22.23 45.82
N ASP A 355 19.03 -21.65 44.65
CA ASP A 355 20.28 -20.95 44.37
C ASP A 355 20.24 -19.57 45.08
N PRO A 356 21.12 -19.30 46.06
CA PRO A 356 21.13 -18.03 46.80
C PRO A 356 21.52 -16.81 45.94
N LEU A 357 21.94 -17.02 44.69
CA LEU A 357 22.39 -15.95 43.78
C LEU A 357 21.40 -15.61 42.66
N ALA A 358 20.20 -16.18 42.62
CA ALA A 358 19.21 -15.76 41.63
C ALA A 358 18.71 -14.33 41.93
N PRO A 359 18.86 -13.36 41.00
CA PRO A 359 18.34 -12.02 41.22
C PRO A 359 16.80 -12.06 41.36
N PRO A 360 16.23 -11.23 42.24
CA PRO A 360 14.79 -11.24 42.48
C PRO A 360 14.00 -10.93 41.20
N LEU A 361 12.84 -11.55 41.04
CA LEU A 361 11.94 -11.31 39.92
C LEU A 361 11.56 -9.80 39.84
N PRO A 362 11.45 -9.23 38.63
CA PRO A 362 11.10 -7.83 38.47
C PRO A 362 9.72 -7.51 39.07
N ARG A 363 9.64 -6.43 39.83
CA ARG A 363 8.41 -5.90 40.43
C ARG A 363 7.77 -4.83 39.53
N VAL A 364 6.48 -4.59 39.75
CA VAL A 364 5.74 -3.51 39.07
C VAL A 364 6.37 -2.16 39.49
N GLY A 365 7.00 -1.47 38.54
CA GLY A 365 7.72 -0.20 38.77
C GLY A 365 9.23 -0.25 38.48
N ASP A 366 9.77 -1.43 38.18
CA ASP A 366 11.19 -1.57 37.84
C ASP A 366 11.55 -0.94 36.49
N SER A 367 12.81 -0.48 36.37
CA SER A 367 13.31 0.19 35.18
C SER A 367 13.29 -0.76 33.96
N PRO A 368 13.08 -0.28 32.72
CA PRO A 368 12.99 -1.12 31.51
C PRO A 368 14.14 -2.11 31.29
N ASP A 369 15.35 -1.76 31.74
CA ASP A 369 16.56 -2.59 31.78
C ASP A 369 16.42 -3.83 32.70
N VAL A 370 15.62 -3.75 33.75
CA VAL A 370 15.30 -4.87 34.64
C VAL A 370 14.10 -5.65 34.11
N LEU A 371 13.08 -4.96 33.59
CA LEU A 371 11.84 -5.58 33.12
C LEU A 371 12.08 -6.51 31.92
N ILE A 372 13.01 -6.17 31.04
CA ILE A 372 13.31 -6.94 29.82
C ILE A 372 13.96 -8.30 30.12
N VAL A 373 14.64 -8.45 31.26
CA VAL A 373 15.33 -9.68 31.65
C VAL A 373 14.31 -10.79 31.91
N GLY A 374 14.52 -11.95 31.32
CA GLY A 374 13.66 -13.12 31.45
C GLY A 374 13.44 -13.87 30.14
N SER A 375 12.55 -14.87 30.20
CA SER A 375 12.13 -15.68 29.06
C SER A 375 10.84 -15.13 28.45
N TRP A 376 10.83 -14.99 27.13
CA TRP A 376 9.75 -14.37 26.38
C TRP A 376 9.42 -15.20 25.16
N TRP A 377 8.12 -15.37 24.89
CA TRP A 377 7.66 -15.80 23.58
C TRP A 377 7.47 -14.57 22.71
N CYS A 378 8.18 -14.49 21.59
CA CYS A 378 8.20 -13.30 20.75
C CYS A 378 7.75 -13.60 19.32
N ILE A 379 7.01 -12.64 18.77
CA ILE A 379 6.58 -12.58 17.38
C ILE A 379 7.18 -11.29 16.82
N GLY A 380 7.82 -11.35 15.66
CA GLY A 380 8.54 -10.20 15.12
C GLY A 380 8.50 -10.08 13.61
N GLY A 381 9.07 -8.98 13.15
CA GLY A 381 9.23 -8.64 11.74
C GLY A 381 10.39 -9.37 11.08
N MET A 382 10.89 -8.79 9.98
CA MET A 382 11.85 -9.44 9.08
C MET A 382 13.17 -9.86 9.75
N SER A 383 13.69 -9.09 10.70
CA SER A 383 14.96 -9.42 11.36
C SER A 383 14.78 -10.16 12.69
N PHE A 384 13.54 -10.33 13.16
CA PHE A 384 13.23 -11.04 14.39
C PHE A 384 12.18 -12.13 14.13
N PRO A 385 12.61 -13.31 13.68
CA PRO A 385 11.70 -14.44 13.49
C PRO A 385 11.01 -14.84 14.80
N ASN A 386 9.81 -15.42 14.67
CA ASN A 386 9.03 -15.88 15.81
C ASN A 386 9.79 -16.97 16.58
N GLY A 387 9.79 -16.88 17.90
CA GLY A 387 10.44 -17.87 18.75
C GLY A 387 10.59 -17.42 20.20
N GLU A 388 11.32 -18.21 20.99
CA GLU A 388 11.55 -17.95 22.40
C GLU A 388 12.85 -17.16 22.60
N PHE A 389 12.78 -15.99 23.23
CA PHE A 389 13.92 -15.14 23.53
C PHE A 389 14.19 -15.14 25.03
N HIS A 390 15.43 -15.41 25.41
CA HIS A 390 15.90 -15.36 26.79
C HIS A 390 16.90 -14.21 26.93
N PHE A 391 16.48 -13.13 27.58
CA PHE A 391 17.31 -11.97 27.87
C PHE A 391 17.93 -12.12 29.25
N ARG A 392 19.26 -12.04 29.34
CA ARG A 392 20.03 -12.15 30.59
C ARG A 392 20.43 -10.76 31.11
N SER A 393 20.66 -10.65 32.40
CA SER A 393 21.05 -9.39 33.07
C SER A 393 22.46 -8.90 32.68
N ASP A 394 23.29 -9.76 32.08
CA ASP A 394 24.61 -9.42 31.55
C ASP A 394 24.57 -8.75 30.16
N GLY A 395 23.36 -8.48 29.62
CA GLY A 395 23.19 -7.90 28.29
C GLY A 395 23.34 -8.90 27.15
N THR A 396 23.29 -10.21 27.41
CA THR A 396 23.24 -11.24 26.36
C THR A 396 21.82 -11.79 26.18
N PHE A 397 21.51 -12.26 24.98
CA PHE A 397 20.28 -12.99 24.75
C PHE A 397 20.48 -14.24 23.88
N THR A 398 19.61 -15.21 24.05
CA THR A 398 19.50 -16.40 23.20
C THR A 398 18.09 -16.52 22.66
N ALA A 399 17.95 -16.72 21.35
CA ALA A 399 16.69 -16.93 20.66
C ALA A 399 16.58 -18.38 20.15
N ILE A 400 15.57 -19.11 20.61
CA ILE A 400 15.24 -20.46 20.15
C ILE A 400 14.15 -20.30 19.08
N LEU A 401 14.54 -20.45 17.81
CA LEU A 401 13.65 -20.31 16.66
C LEU A 401 13.32 -21.69 16.06
N PRO A 402 12.19 -21.86 15.36
CA PRO A 402 11.74 -23.15 14.83
C PRO A 402 12.73 -23.89 13.92
N ARG A 403 13.68 -23.18 13.30
CA ARG A 403 14.66 -23.75 12.35
C ARG A 403 16.12 -23.52 12.72
N ARG A 404 16.41 -22.71 13.75
CA ARG A 404 17.79 -22.38 14.17
C ARG A 404 17.81 -21.74 15.56
N GLY A 405 18.84 -21.98 16.36
CA GLY A 405 19.16 -21.12 17.51
C GLY A 405 19.94 -19.88 17.05
N ASP A 406 19.64 -18.73 17.63
CA ASP A 406 20.47 -17.54 17.49
C ASP A 406 20.86 -16.97 18.85
N SER A 407 21.94 -16.20 18.89
CA SER A 407 22.40 -15.54 20.10
C SER A 407 23.10 -14.24 19.75
N GLY A 408 23.08 -13.31 20.69
CA GLY A 408 23.63 -11.98 20.49
C GLY A 408 23.71 -11.22 21.81
N SER A 409 24.09 -9.95 21.70
CA SER A 409 24.02 -9.02 22.83
C SER A 409 22.91 -8.00 22.61
N TYR A 410 22.44 -7.44 23.71
CA TYR A 410 21.47 -6.36 23.71
C TYR A 410 21.82 -5.33 24.80
N SER A 411 21.40 -4.09 24.60
CA SER A 411 21.52 -3.05 25.62
C SER A 411 20.31 -2.14 25.60
N VAL A 412 19.82 -1.79 26.79
CA VAL A 412 18.73 -0.83 26.96
C VAL A 412 19.31 0.56 27.18
N ILE A 413 19.07 1.47 26.24
CA ILE A 413 19.61 2.84 26.29
C ILE A 413 18.50 3.79 26.75
N GLY A 414 18.74 4.47 27.88
CA GLY A 414 17.87 5.49 28.43
C GLY A 414 16.45 5.01 28.73
N GLY A 415 16.27 3.71 29.01
CA GLY A 415 14.96 3.08 29.26
C GLY A 415 13.99 3.10 28.08
N LYS A 416 14.45 3.46 26.87
CA LYS A 416 13.57 3.74 25.73
C LYS A 416 13.96 3.00 24.46
N PHE A 417 15.23 2.66 24.30
CA PHE A 417 15.72 1.94 23.13
C PHE A 417 16.33 0.61 23.57
N VAL A 418 16.17 -0.42 22.75
CA VAL A 418 16.87 -1.70 22.87
C VAL A 418 17.71 -1.87 21.63
N ASN A 419 19.02 -1.83 21.80
CA ASN A 419 19.96 -2.18 20.75
C ASN A 419 20.20 -3.68 20.80
N PHE A 420 20.29 -4.30 19.64
CA PHE A 420 20.63 -5.69 19.42
C PHE A 420 21.89 -5.75 18.56
N ASP A 421 22.78 -6.66 18.90
CA ASP A 421 23.89 -7.08 18.05
C ASP A 421 23.79 -8.59 17.85
N ILE A 422 23.50 -8.98 16.61
CA ILE A 422 23.36 -10.38 16.20
C ILE A 422 24.40 -10.63 15.12
N ARG A 423 25.49 -11.30 15.49
CA ARG A 423 26.59 -11.65 14.56
C ARG A 423 27.15 -10.43 13.80
N GLY A 424 27.28 -9.29 14.46
CA GLY A 424 27.81 -8.04 13.88
C GLY A 424 26.76 -7.22 13.11
N GLN A 425 25.50 -7.65 13.08
CA GLN A 425 24.39 -6.81 12.61
C GLN A 425 23.78 -6.05 13.79
N HIS A 426 23.88 -4.72 13.73
CA HIS A 426 23.33 -3.83 14.75
C HIS A 426 21.92 -3.38 14.39
N SER A 427 20.97 -3.61 15.28
CA SER A 427 19.57 -3.17 15.15
C SER A 427 19.15 -2.41 16.39
N SER A 428 18.44 -1.29 16.23
CA SER A 428 17.90 -0.52 17.36
C SER A 428 16.38 -0.45 17.28
N LEU A 429 15.71 -0.90 18.32
CA LEU A 429 14.25 -0.86 18.45
C LEU A 429 13.85 0.06 19.60
N VAL A 430 12.75 0.78 19.43
CA VAL A 430 12.16 1.64 20.46
C VAL A 430 11.19 0.81 21.29
N ILE A 431 11.31 0.88 22.62
CA ILE A 431 10.34 0.34 23.56
C ILE A 431 9.05 1.15 23.43
N GLN A 432 8.03 0.53 22.85
CA GLN A 432 6.68 1.11 22.77
C GLN A 432 5.87 0.80 24.02
N ASN A 433 6.11 -0.37 24.61
CA ASN A 433 5.48 -0.81 25.84
C ASN A 433 6.37 -1.87 26.51
N ILE A 434 6.58 -1.77 27.82
CA ILE A 434 7.26 -2.81 28.59
C ILE A 434 6.60 -2.91 29.97
N THR A 435 6.17 -4.11 30.31
CA THR A 435 5.55 -4.47 31.59
C THR A 435 6.15 -5.79 32.09
N THR A 436 5.69 -6.26 33.24
CA THR A 436 6.06 -7.59 33.74
C THR A 436 5.54 -8.73 32.87
N THR A 437 4.68 -8.50 31.88
CA THR A 437 4.08 -9.55 31.05
C THR A 437 4.19 -9.31 29.55
N ILE A 438 4.45 -8.08 29.11
CA ILE A 438 4.47 -7.69 27.69
C ILE A 438 5.69 -6.82 27.41
N LEU A 439 6.34 -7.09 26.29
CA LEU A 439 7.42 -6.27 25.75
C LEU A 439 7.12 -6.00 24.27
N VAL A 440 7.01 -4.73 23.89
CA VAL A 440 6.75 -4.29 22.51
C VAL A 440 7.89 -3.38 22.08
N LEU A 441 8.65 -3.85 21.12
CA LEU A 441 9.76 -3.15 20.50
C LEU A 441 9.42 -2.86 19.04
N LYS A 442 9.63 -1.63 18.59
CA LYS A 442 9.43 -1.24 17.20
C LYS A 442 10.54 -0.32 16.73
N LYS A 443 11.07 -0.55 15.53
CA LYS A 443 11.98 0.41 14.92
C LYS A 443 11.24 1.72 14.67
N ALA A 444 11.94 2.86 14.72
CA ALA A 444 11.32 4.17 14.62
C ALA A 444 10.58 4.39 13.28
N ASP A 445 11.00 3.69 12.24
CA ASP A 445 10.41 3.67 10.89
C ASP A 445 9.38 2.52 10.69
N TYR A 446 9.09 1.75 11.74
CA TYR A 446 8.26 0.54 11.71
C TYR A 446 8.73 -0.54 10.74
N SER A 447 9.98 -0.45 10.26
CA SER A 447 10.54 -1.45 9.35
C SER A 447 10.72 -2.81 9.99
N ASP A 448 10.81 -2.83 11.31
CA ASP A 448 11.00 -4.03 12.08
C ASP A 448 10.37 -3.88 13.47
N TRP A 449 9.98 -5.00 14.06
CA TRP A 449 9.28 -5.00 15.33
C TRP A 449 9.45 -6.35 16.02
N LEU A 450 9.28 -6.34 17.33
CA LEU A 450 9.33 -7.52 18.17
C LEU A 450 8.32 -7.35 19.30
N THR A 451 7.27 -8.17 19.29
CA THR A 451 6.24 -8.19 20.32
C THR A 451 6.35 -9.50 21.08
N CYS A 452 6.53 -9.39 22.38
CA CYS A 452 6.86 -10.50 23.26
C CYS A 452 5.86 -10.59 24.42
N SER A 453 5.49 -11.81 24.79
CA SER A 453 4.77 -12.14 26.01
C SER A 453 5.67 -12.94 26.95
N ARG A 454 5.70 -12.59 28.23
CA ARG A 454 6.55 -13.27 29.21
C ARG A 454 6.07 -14.70 29.42
N LYS A 455 7.01 -15.63 29.54
CA LYS A 455 6.75 -17.06 29.74
C LYS A 455 6.59 -17.42 31.21
#